data_AF-B4FEK3-F1
#
_entry.id   AF-B4FEK3-F1
#
_cell.length_a   1.000
_cell.length_b   1.000
_cell.length_c   1.000
_cell.angle_alpha   90.00
_cell.angle_beta   90.00
_cell.angle_gamma   90.00
#
_symmetry.space_group_name_H-M   'P 1'
#
loop_
_entity.id
_entity.type
_entity.pdbx_description
1 polymer ?
#
loop_
_entity_poly.entity_id
_entity_poly.type
_entity_poly.pdbx_seq_one_letter_code
_entity_poly.pdbx_strand_id
1 'polypeptide(L)'
;MPEITATGNNATLFNSGVMVIEPSNCTFQLLMEHINEITSYNGGDQGYLNEIFTWWHRIPKHMNFLKHFWEGDEAEKANFTDGHWKRNITDPRLKTCFEKFCFWESMLWHWGENKNNSTQSSAVPATPAATSLSSS
;
A
#
# COMPACT_ATOMS: atom_id res chain seq x y z
N MET A 1 -15.41 2.41 5.75
CA MET A 1 -14.02 2.31 5.26
C MET A 1 -13.24 3.42 5.95
N PRO A 2 -12.07 3.15 6.54
CA PRO A 2 -11.34 4.16 7.30
C PRO A 2 -10.96 5.32 6.40
N GLU A 3 -10.91 6.50 6.98
CA GLU A 3 -10.43 7.68 6.29
C GLU A 3 -8.92 7.56 6.08
N ILE A 4 -8.48 7.85 4.87
CA ILE A 4 -7.08 7.89 4.50
C ILE A 4 -6.72 9.31 4.08
N THR A 5 -5.56 9.77 4.53
CA THR A 5 -4.99 11.06 4.11
C THR A 5 -3.66 10.83 3.42
N ALA A 6 -3.49 11.37 2.23
CA ALA A 6 -2.28 11.17 1.41
C ALA A 6 -1.99 12.38 0.53
N THR A 7 -0.83 12.38 -0.13
CA THR A 7 -0.49 13.42 -1.10
C THR A 7 -1.04 13.03 -2.47
N GLY A 8 -1.61 13.99 -3.19
CA GLY A 8 -2.09 13.76 -4.56
C GLY A 8 -0.97 13.56 -5.58
N ASN A 9 -1.19 12.62 -6.49
CA ASN A 9 -0.30 12.34 -7.62
C ASN A 9 -0.85 12.95 -8.92
N ASN A 10 -1.78 12.25 -9.60
CA ASN A 10 -2.42 12.71 -10.83
C ASN A 10 -3.95 12.59 -10.71
N ALA A 11 -4.68 13.63 -11.14
CA ALA A 11 -6.14 13.69 -11.09
C ALA A 11 -6.72 13.35 -9.69
N THR A 12 -7.47 12.26 -9.59
CA THR A 12 -8.08 11.74 -8.35
C THR A 12 -7.19 10.75 -7.60
N LEU A 13 -5.99 10.45 -8.11
CA LEU A 13 -5.09 9.45 -7.54
C LEU A 13 -4.16 10.05 -6.48
N PHE A 14 -3.88 9.28 -5.43
CA PHE A 14 -2.90 9.60 -4.41
C PHE A 14 -1.59 8.82 -4.59
N ASN A 15 -0.52 9.35 -4.00
CA ASN A 15 0.78 8.70 -3.86
C ASN A 15 0.77 7.83 -2.58
N SER A 16 0.93 6.50 -2.74
CA SER A 16 0.87 5.54 -1.63
C SER A 16 2.14 5.50 -0.76
N GLY A 17 3.20 6.20 -1.15
CA GLY A 17 4.49 6.19 -0.43
C GLY A 17 4.43 6.77 0.98
N VAL A 18 3.51 7.69 1.25
CA VAL A 18 3.24 8.24 2.59
C VAL A 18 1.74 8.45 2.74
N MET A 19 1.16 7.79 3.74
CA MET A 19 -0.27 7.82 4.04
C MET A 19 -0.47 7.91 5.55
N VAL A 20 -1.49 8.64 5.97
CA VAL A 20 -2.02 8.62 7.33
C VAL A 20 -3.30 7.81 7.32
N ILE A 21 -3.31 6.72 8.08
CA ILE A 21 -4.40 5.73 8.10
C ILE A 21 -4.64 5.33 9.55
N GLU A 22 -5.92 5.19 9.91
CA GLU A 22 -6.30 4.56 11.18
C GLU A 22 -6.16 3.03 11.07
N PRO A 23 -5.34 2.39 11.93
CA PRO A 23 -5.23 0.93 11.94
C PRO A 23 -6.57 0.26 12.25
N SER A 24 -7.01 -0.65 11.38
CA SER A 24 -8.28 -1.35 11.52
C SER A 24 -8.16 -2.77 10.99
N ASN A 25 -8.44 -3.75 11.85
CA ASN A 25 -8.38 -5.16 11.45
C ASN A 25 -9.41 -5.48 10.35
N CYS A 26 -10.60 -4.85 10.40
CA CYS A 26 -11.60 -5.00 9.35
C CYS A 26 -11.10 -4.48 8.00
N THR A 27 -10.37 -3.37 8.00
CA THR A 27 -9.80 -2.81 6.76
C THR A 27 -8.71 -3.71 6.21
N PHE A 28 -7.83 -4.18 7.09
CA PHE A 28 -6.80 -5.13 6.69
C PHE A 28 -7.40 -6.40 6.06
N GLN A 29 -8.44 -6.98 6.67
CA GLN A 29 -9.14 -8.15 6.13
C GLN A 29 -9.76 -7.86 4.76
N LEU A 30 -10.42 -6.71 4.60
CA LEU A 30 -10.98 -6.29 3.31
C LEU A 30 -9.90 -6.22 2.22
N LEU A 31 -8.73 -5.63 2.53
CA LEU A 31 -7.60 -5.59 1.59
C LEU A 31 -7.10 -7.00 1.26
N MET A 32 -6.94 -7.87 2.26
CA MET A 32 -6.42 -9.22 2.02
C MET A 32 -7.41 -10.11 1.24
N GLU A 33 -8.71 -10.00 1.49
CA GLU A 33 -9.74 -10.79 0.81
C GLU A 33 -9.89 -10.42 -0.67
N HIS A 34 -9.77 -9.13 -1.00
CA HIS A 34 -10.01 -8.63 -2.36
C HIS A 34 -8.73 -8.52 -3.19
N ILE A 35 -7.59 -9.02 -2.71
CA ILE A 35 -6.29 -8.90 -3.38
C ILE A 35 -6.27 -9.54 -4.78
N ASN A 36 -7.04 -10.61 -4.98
CA ASN A 36 -7.17 -11.32 -6.26
C ASN A 36 -8.29 -10.77 -7.16
N GLU A 37 -9.21 -9.99 -6.57
CA GLU A 37 -10.38 -9.49 -7.26
C GLU A 37 -10.08 -8.15 -7.93
N ILE A 38 -9.40 -7.26 -7.21
CA ILE A 38 -9.10 -5.89 -7.62
C ILE A 38 -7.77 -5.86 -8.37
N THR A 39 -7.83 -5.47 -9.64
CA THR A 39 -6.63 -5.36 -10.49
C THR A 39 -5.96 -4.01 -10.27
N SER A 40 -4.69 -4.03 -9.85
CA SER A 40 -3.87 -2.82 -9.79
C SER A 40 -3.58 -2.27 -11.18
N TYR A 41 -3.97 -1.02 -11.47
CA TYR A 41 -3.73 -0.40 -12.79
C TYR A 41 -2.24 -0.27 -13.14
N ASN A 42 -1.33 -0.30 -12.16
CA ASN A 42 0.11 -0.22 -12.37
C ASN A 42 0.88 -1.47 -11.88
N GLY A 43 0.17 -2.56 -11.56
CA GLY A 43 0.78 -3.79 -11.07
C GLY A 43 1.45 -3.68 -9.69
N GLY A 44 1.22 -2.58 -8.96
CA GLY A 44 1.82 -2.30 -7.65
C GLY A 44 0.80 -1.85 -6.61
N ASP A 45 1.28 -1.54 -5.39
CA ASP A 45 0.42 -1.21 -4.25
C ASP A 45 -0.29 0.11 -4.46
N GLN A 46 0.39 1.07 -5.10
CA GLN A 46 -0.21 2.36 -5.41
C GLN A 46 -1.46 2.18 -6.27
N GLY A 47 -1.41 1.32 -7.30
CA GLY A 47 -2.56 1.09 -8.15
C GLY A 47 -3.68 0.39 -7.40
N TYR A 48 -3.36 -0.67 -6.68
CA TYR A 48 -4.32 -1.43 -5.88
C TYR A 48 -5.04 -0.56 -4.83
N LEU A 49 -4.29 0.24 -4.08
CA LEU A 49 -4.83 1.11 -3.05
C LEU A 49 -5.68 2.25 -3.61
N ASN A 50 -5.37 2.76 -4.80
CA ASN A 50 -6.18 3.78 -5.47
C ASN A 50 -7.51 3.22 -6.01
N GLU A 51 -7.57 1.93 -6.36
CA GLU A 51 -8.83 1.27 -6.71
C GLU A 51 -9.76 1.09 -5.50
N ILE A 52 -9.19 0.85 -4.31
CA ILE A 52 -9.97 0.63 -3.08
C ILE A 52 -10.37 1.95 -2.43
N PHE A 53 -9.42 2.86 -2.25
CA PHE A 53 -9.62 4.13 -1.59
C PHE A 53 -9.92 5.23 -2.61
N THR A 54 -11.11 5.16 -3.21
CA THR A 54 -11.58 6.18 -4.17
C THR A 54 -11.87 7.54 -3.53
N TRP A 55 -12.04 7.57 -2.20
CA TRP A 55 -12.25 8.78 -1.40
C TRP A 55 -11.16 8.90 -0.34
N TRP A 56 -10.50 10.05 -0.32
CA TRP A 56 -9.35 10.32 0.55
C TRP A 56 -9.14 11.83 0.75
N HIS A 57 -8.45 12.19 1.83
CA HIS A 57 -8.16 13.58 2.19
C HIS A 57 -6.75 13.99 1.75
N ARG A 58 -6.58 15.22 1.26
CA ARG A 58 -5.29 15.72 0.77
C ARG A 58 -4.44 16.28 1.91
N ILE A 59 -3.22 15.77 2.06
CA ILE A 59 -2.13 16.48 2.78
C ILE A 59 -1.31 17.34 1.81
N PRO A 60 -0.56 18.33 2.32
CA PRO A 60 0.32 19.17 1.51
C PRO A 60 1.36 18.37 0.72
N LYS A 61 1.58 18.76 -0.55
CA LYS A 61 2.54 18.09 -1.45
C LYS A 61 3.95 17.98 -0.87
N HIS A 62 4.37 18.95 -0.06
CA HIS A 62 5.71 18.96 0.51
C HIS A 62 6.00 17.84 1.51
N MET A 63 4.97 17.14 1.98
CA MET A 63 5.13 15.98 2.86
C MET A 63 5.51 14.70 2.10
N ASN A 64 5.18 14.60 0.81
CA ASN A 64 5.44 13.41 0.00
C ASN A 64 5.51 13.76 -1.49
N PHE A 65 6.69 14.16 -1.94
CA PHE A 65 6.95 14.42 -3.36
C PHE A 65 7.06 13.13 -4.17
N LEU A 66 6.61 13.20 -5.43
CA LEU A 66 6.90 12.14 -6.37
C LEU A 66 8.38 12.14 -6.71
N LYS A 67 9.04 11.05 -6.34
CA LYS A 67 10.40 10.76 -6.79
C LYS A 67 10.32 10.06 -8.13
N HIS A 68 10.55 10.79 -9.21
CA HIS A 68 10.73 10.20 -10.53
C HIS A 68 12.20 9.81 -10.68
N PHE A 69 12.50 8.51 -10.60
CA PHE A 69 13.89 8.03 -10.73
C PHE A 69 14.51 8.31 -12.12
N TRP A 70 13.69 8.64 -13.12
CA TRP A 70 14.09 8.81 -14.52
C TRP A 70 14.01 10.26 -15.02
N GLU A 71 13.19 11.11 -14.40
CA GLU A 71 13.02 12.53 -14.73
C GLU A 71 13.31 13.31 -13.45
N GLY A 72 14.31 14.20 -13.45
CA GLY A 72 14.83 14.81 -12.22
C GLY A 72 13.77 15.20 -11.17
N ASP A 73 14.12 14.95 -9.90
CA ASP A 73 13.24 15.03 -8.73
C ASP A 73 12.41 16.34 -8.68
N GLU A 74 11.07 16.23 -8.63
CA GLU A 74 10.15 17.39 -8.56
C GLU A 74 10.46 18.28 -7.36
N ALA A 75 10.75 17.60 -6.27
CA ALA A 75 11.46 18.02 -5.12
C ALA A 75 12.58 19.04 -5.45
N GLU A 76 13.64 18.63 -6.14
CA GLU A 76 14.77 19.48 -6.48
C GLU A 76 14.36 20.67 -7.36
N LYS A 77 13.44 20.47 -8.29
CA LYS A 77 12.86 21.55 -9.12
C LYS A 77 12.12 22.60 -8.28
N ALA A 78 11.57 22.21 -7.15
CA ALA A 78 10.79 23.08 -6.27
C ALA A 78 11.62 23.75 -5.16
N ASN A 79 12.96 23.56 -5.13
CA ASN A 79 13.90 24.28 -4.28
C ASN A 79 13.61 24.22 -2.76
N PHE A 80 13.06 23.12 -2.24
CA PHE A 80 12.88 22.99 -0.79
C PHE A 80 14.21 22.78 -0.06
N THR A 81 14.35 23.50 1.06
CA THR A 81 15.59 23.58 1.83
C THR A 81 15.76 22.46 2.85
N ASP A 82 14.70 21.70 3.15
CA ASP A 82 14.71 20.65 4.17
C ASP A 82 15.44 19.37 3.71
N GLY A 83 15.60 19.18 2.40
CA GLY A 83 16.41 18.12 1.79
C GLY A 83 15.96 16.70 2.16
N HIS A 84 14.74 16.54 2.68
CA HIS A 84 14.25 15.28 3.22
C HIS A 84 14.28 14.14 2.18
N TRP A 85 13.96 14.46 0.92
CA TRP A 85 13.99 13.51 -0.20
C TRP A 85 15.39 13.03 -0.62
N LYS A 86 16.46 13.74 -0.19
CA LYS A 86 17.86 13.37 -0.48
C LYS A 86 18.41 12.37 0.54
N ARG A 87 17.68 12.10 1.63
CA ARG A 87 18.15 11.22 2.70
C ARG A 87 17.97 9.75 2.35
N ASN A 88 18.99 8.95 2.61
CA ASN A 88 18.86 7.50 2.53
C ASN A 88 17.93 6.99 3.64
N ILE A 89 16.96 6.16 3.26
CA ILE A 89 16.04 5.53 4.21
C ILE A 89 16.85 4.59 5.10
N THR A 90 16.94 4.93 6.38
CA THR A 90 17.62 4.15 7.42
C THR A 90 16.58 3.77 8.46
N ASP A 91 15.83 2.72 8.17
CA ASP A 91 14.77 2.22 9.06
C ASP A 91 15.13 0.81 9.53
N PRO A 92 15.31 0.56 10.85
CA PRO A 92 15.54 -0.78 11.39
C PRO A 92 14.47 -1.79 10.97
N ARG A 93 13.25 -1.32 10.66
CA ARG A 93 12.12 -2.14 10.22
C ARG A 93 12.21 -2.59 8.77
N LEU A 94 13.17 -2.09 7.98
CA LEU A 94 13.44 -2.63 6.63
C LEU A 94 13.74 -4.13 6.64
N LYS A 95 14.19 -4.67 7.80
CA LYS A 95 14.42 -6.11 8.01
C LYS A 95 13.34 -6.77 8.87
N THR A 96 12.40 -5.99 9.41
CA THR A 96 11.28 -6.51 10.19
C THR A 96 10.16 -6.87 9.22
N CYS A 97 10.02 -8.16 8.96
CA CYS A 97 8.85 -8.70 8.28
C CYS A 97 8.06 -9.54 9.28
N PHE A 98 6.73 -9.46 9.25
CA PHE A 98 5.87 -10.37 10.02
C PHE A 98 5.82 -11.69 9.25
N GLU A 99 6.23 -12.80 9.85
CA GLU A 99 6.57 -14.06 9.16
C GLU A 99 5.47 -14.62 8.23
N LYS A 100 4.20 -14.32 8.48
CA LYS A 100 3.09 -14.70 7.57
C LYS A 100 3.03 -13.92 6.25
N PHE A 101 3.73 -12.79 6.15
CA PHE A 101 3.73 -11.90 4.98
C PHE A 101 5.14 -11.62 4.43
N CYS A 102 6.18 -12.33 4.90
CA CYS A 102 7.54 -12.23 4.35
C CYS A 102 7.64 -12.64 2.88
N PHE A 103 6.68 -13.44 2.38
CA PHE A 103 6.59 -13.81 0.98
C PHE A 103 5.81 -12.76 0.16
N TRP A 104 6.02 -11.47 0.46
CA TRP A 104 5.35 -10.35 -0.23
C TRP A 104 5.55 -10.40 -1.75
N GLU A 105 6.66 -10.96 -2.22
CA GLU A 105 6.92 -11.19 -3.65
C GLU A 105 5.77 -11.99 -4.28
N SER A 106 5.19 -12.99 -3.58
CA SER A 106 4.03 -13.76 -4.05
C SER A 106 2.76 -12.94 -4.24
N MET A 107 2.53 -11.94 -3.39
CA MET A 107 1.39 -11.04 -3.53
C MET A 107 1.49 -10.23 -4.83
N LEU A 108 2.70 -9.94 -5.32
CA LEU A 108 2.89 -9.26 -6.59
C LEU A 108 2.59 -10.13 -7.82
N TRP A 109 2.67 -11.46 -7.71
CA TRP A 109 2.30 -12.34 -8.85
C TRP A 109 0.83 -12.18 -9.22
N HIS A 110 -0.04 -11.95 -8.22
CA HIS A 110 -1.48 -11.77 -8.45
C HIS A 110 -1.83 -10.47 -9.18
N TRP A 111 -0.94 -9.48 -9.20
CA TRP A 111 -1.19 -8.19 -9.87
C TRP A 111 -0.72 -8.17 -11.33
N GLY A 112 -0.06 -9.23 -11.80
CA GLY A 112 0.41 -9.38 -13.19
C GLY A 112 -0.21 -10.54 -13.97
N GLU A 113 -1.08 -11.35 -13.37
CA GLU A 113 -1.72 -12.49 -14.04
C GLU A 113 -2.90 -12.07 -14.93
N ASN A 114 -2.85 -12.41 -16.22
CA ASN A 114 -3.98 -12.30 -17.12
C ASN A 114 -5.09 -13.27 -16.67
N LYS A 115 -6.26 -12.76 -16.27
CA LYS A 115 -7.45 -13.54 -15.80
C LYS A 115 -8.09 -14.45 -16.87
N ASN A 116 -7.37 -14.79 -17.93
CA ASN A 116 -7.90 -15.51 -19.08
C ASN A 116 -7.84 -17.04 -18.89
N ASN A 117 -7.15 -17.53 -17.85
CA ASN A 117 -6.89 -18.97 -17.62
C ASN A 117 -7.23 -19.44 -16.19
N SER A 118 -8.30 -18.92 -15.57
CA SER A 118 -8.68 -19.36 -14.22
C SER A 118 -9.66 -20.53 -14.25
N THR A 119 -9.14 -21.73 -14.48
CA THR A 119 -9.69 -22.95 -13.84
C THR A 119 -8.66 -23.45 -12.82
N GLN A 120 -8.82 -23.05 -11.56
CA GLN A 120 -8.75 -23.92 -10.38
C GLN A 120 -8.80 -23.10 -9.10
N SER A 121 -9.83 -23.39 -8.30
CA SER A 121 -9.98 -22.97 -6.91
C SER A 121 -8.70 -23.23 -6.11
N SER A 122 -8.25 -22.24 -5.35
CA SER A 122 -7.31 -22.46 -4.25
C SER A 122 -7.94 -21.93 -2.97
N ALA A 123 -8.12 -22.85 -2.02
CA ALA A 123 -8.82 -22.65 -0.76
C ALA A 123 -8.10 -21.63 0.14
N VAL A 124 -8.90 -20.77 0.77
CA VAL A 124 -8.46 -19.82 1.80
C VAL A 124 -7.91 -20.60 3.02
N PRO A 125 -6.72 -20.28 3.56
CA PRO A 125 -6.26 -20.87 4.81
C PRO A 125 -7.10 -20.36 5.98
N ALA A 126 -7.60 -21.27 6.81
CA ALA A 126 -8.45 -20.96 7.95
C ALA A 126 -7.79 -20.03 8.98
N THR A 127 -8.56 -19.07 9.47
CA THR A 127 -8.23 -18.16 10.58
C THR A 127 -7.93 -18.97 11.85
N PRO A 128 -6.80 -18.76 12.55
CA PRO A 128 -6.63 -19.35 13.87
C PRO A 128 -7.61 -18.70 14.84
N ALA A 129 -8.38 -19.53 15.54
CA ALA A 129 -9.33 -19.09 16.56
C ALA A 129 -8.61 -18.30 17.66
N ALA A 130 -9.17 -17.13 18.01
CA ALA A 130 -8.73 -16.38 19.17
C ALA A 130 -9.03 -17.18 20.44
N THR A 131 -8.00 -17.64 21.14
CA THR A 131 -8.14 -18.18 22.49
C THR A 131 -8.59 -17.04 23.39
N SER A 132 -9.82 -17.14 23.91
CA SER A 132 -10.33 -16.23 24.93
C SER A 132 -9.45 -16.35 26.19
N LEU A 133 -8.70 -15.30 26.53
CA LEU A 133 -8.14 -15.18 27.87
C LEU A 133 -9.30 -14.91 28.83
N SER A 134 -9.69 -15.92 29.60
CA SER A 134 -10.58 -15.73 30.74
C SER A 134 -9.80 -15.02 31.84
N SER A 135 -10.28 -13.86 32.26
CA SER A 135 -9.88 -13.16 33.47
C SER A 135 -9.97 -14.06 34.70
N SER A 136 -8.95 -14.00 35.56
CA SER A 136 -9.04 -14.30 36.99
C SER A 136 -8.16 -13.32 37.74
#